data_AF-A0A965PLH6-F1
#
_entry.id   AF-A0A965PLH6-F1
#
_cell.length_a   1.000
_cell.length_b   1.000
_cell.length_c   1.000
_cell.angle_alpha   90.00
_cell.angle_beta   90.00
_cell.angle_gamma   90.00
#
_symmetry.space_group_name_H-M   'P 1'
#
loop_
_entity.id
_entity.type
_entity.pdbx_description
1 polymer ?
#
loop_
_entity_poly.entity_id
_entity_poly.type
_entity_poly.pdbx_seq_one_letter_code
_entity_poly.pdbx_strand_id
1 'polypeptide(L)'
;GLLVRVVLCHGYQPHPCRHGAGSTPAGWDWGAVVYGNSKNPGVVQKQATAIEVEVFMAGDVDHARQIVRRWCKETPCCVTVTPTTFIYSGGEESGFVVGFRNYPRFPSDAASIGARATDLAERLRRELGQDSYMKVEQGGAVVWSTTRSRGAVES
;
A
#
# COMPACT_ATOMS: atom_id res chain seq x y z
N GLY A 1 -13.11 -10.29 -38.87
CA GLY A 1 -11.82 -9.92 -39.47
C GLY A 1 -11.41 -8.57 -38.94
N LEU A 2 -10.33 -8.53 -38.17
CA LEU A 2 -9.69 -7.28 -37.73
C LEU A 2 -8.18 -7.56 -37.68
N LEU A 3 -7.46 -7.08 -38.70
CA LEU A 3 -6.00 -7.17 -38.81
C LEU A 3 -5.38 -6.12 -37.87
N VAL A 4 -4.70 -6.55 -36.81
CA VAL A 4 -3.83 -5.67 -36.03
C VAL A 4 -2.41 -5.82 -36.55
N ARG A 5 -1.92 -4.78 -37.24
CA ARG A 5 -0.52 -4.65 -37.65
C ARG A 5 0.34 -4.41 -36.41
N VAL A 6 1.24 -5.34 -36.09
CA VAL A 6 2.31 -5.11 -35.12
C VAL A 6 3.45 -4.39 -35.83
N VAL A 7 3.75 -3.19 -35.36
CA VAL A 7 4.93 -2.39 -35.74
C VAL A 7 6.16 -3.04 -35.12
N LEU A 8 7.09 -3.54 -35.94
CA LEU A 8 8.39 -4.04 -35.51
C LEU A 8 9.33 -2.86 -35.24
N CYS A 9 9.50 -2.47 -33.98
CA CYS A 9 10.63 -1.64 -33.57
C CYS A 9 11.91 -2.48 -33.65
N HIS A 10 12.78 -2.09 -34.58
CA HIS A 10 14.13 -2.61 -34.77
C HIS A 10 15.05 -2.17 -33.62
N GLY A 11 15.97 -3.07 -33.23
CA GLY A 11 17.30 -2.66 -32.77
C GLY A 11 17.64 -3.02 -31.32
N TYR A 12 17.90 -4.30 -31.05
CA TYR A 12 18.85 -4.68 -30.01
C TYR A 12 19.80 -5.72 -30.60
N GLN A 13 21.02 -5.31 -30.95
CA GLN A 13 22.08 -6.21 -31.37
C GLN A 13 22.87 -6.66 -30.14
N PRO A 14 22.85 -7.95 -29.75
CA PRO A 14 23.79 -8.45 -28.77
C PRO A 14 25.19 -8.58 -29.40
N HIS A 15 26.20 -8.09 -28.69
CA HIS A 15 27.60 -8.21 -29.05
C HIS A 15 28.04 -9.69 -29.12
N PRO A 16 28.85 -10.10 -30.11
CA PRO A 16 29.40 -11.45 -30.17
C PRO A 16 30.55 -11.60 -29.16
N CYS A 17 30.36 -12.48 -28.17
CA CYS A 17 31.45 -13.02 -27.37
C CYS A 17 32.42 -13.79 -28.27
N ARG A 18 33.69 -13.46 -28.13
CA ARG A 18 34.84 -13.94 -28.91
C ARG A 18 34.91 -15.47 -28.95
N HIS A 19 34.98 -16.02 -30.17
CA HIS A 19 35.24 -17.43 -30.44
C HIS A 19 36.63 -17.85 -29.94
N GLY A 20 36.68 -18.83 -29.03
CA GLY A 20 37.81 -19.73 -28.87
C GLY A 20 37.51 -21.00 -29.67
N ALA A 21 38.30 -21.24 -30.70
CA ALA A 21 38.27 -22.49 -31.46
C ALA A 21 38.78 -23.64 -30.59
N GLY A 22 37.97 -24.70 -30.46
CA GLY A 22 38.34 -25.92 -29.75
C GLY A 22 37.40 -27.06 -30.14
N SER A 23 37.91 -27.92 -31.03
CA SER A 23 37.50 -29.30 -31.34
C SER A 23 36.28 -29.88 -30.59
N THR A 24 35.24 -30.26 -31.33
CA THR A 24 34.23 -31.21 -30.86
C THR A 24 34.82 -32.63 -30.82
N PRO A 25 34.76 -33.35 -29.68
CA PRO A 25 34.98 -34.79 -29.67
C PRO A 25 33.72 -35.50 -30.21
N ALA A 26 33.91 -36.43 -31.13
CA ALA A 26 32.88 -37.35 -31.58
C ALA A 26 32.38 -38.20 -30.40
N GLY A 27 31.05 -38.33 -30.23
CA GLY A 27 30.46 -39.32 -29.31
C GLY A 27 29.34 -38.85 -28.38
N TRP A 28 28.63 -37.77 -28.66
CA TRP A 28 27.45 -37.38 -27.88
C TRP A 28 26.17 -37.62 -28.68
N ASP A 29 25.43 -38.64 -28.26
CA ASP A 29 24.04 -38.90 -28.61
C ASP A 29 23.22 -37.63 -28.31
N TRP A 30 22.65 -37.01 -29.34
CA TRP A 30 21.67 -35.94 -29.18
C TRP A 30 20.34 -36.57 -28.75
N GLY A 31 20.32 -37.12 -27.53
CA GLY A 31 19.09 -37.33 -26.79
C GLY A 31 18.36 -35.99 -26.78
N ALA A 32 17.16 -35.97 -27.35
CA ALA A 32 16.33 -34.78 -27.49
C ALA A 32 16.19 -34.05 -26.16
N VAL A 33 17.00 -33.02 -25.93
CA VAL A 33 16.76 -32.03 -24.88
C VAL A 33 15.57 -31.21 -25.35
N VAL A 34 14.38 -31.65 -24.97
CA VAL A 34 13.19 -30.80 -24.95
C VAL A 34 13.52 -29.68 -23.97
N TYR A 35 13.88 -28.50 -24.49
CA TYR A 35 13.90 -27.28 -23.68
C TYR A 35 12.45 -27.02 -23.24
N GLY A 36 12.13 -27.48 -22.03
CA GLY A 36 10.81 -27.40 -21.43
C GLY A 36 10.37 -25.95 -21.26
N ASN A 37 9.30 -25.62 -21.98
CA ASN A 37 8.34 -24.54 -21.84
C ASN A 37 8.58 -23.48 -20.75
N SER A 38 8.64 -22.23 -21.22
CA SER A 38 8.44 -21.00 -20.45
C SER A 38 7.33 -21.16 -19.39
N LYS A 39 7.71 -21.19 -18.12
CA LYS A 39 6.76 -21.02 -17.02
C LYS A 39 6.34 -19.56 -17.00
N ASN A 40 5.32 -19.22 -17.79
CA ASN A 40 4.61 -17.96 -17.59
C ASN A 40 3.91 -18.08 -16.23
N PRO A 41 4.27 -17.29 -15.20
CA PRO A 41 3.60 -17.40 -13.91
C PRO A 41 2.12 -17.01 -14.12
N GLY A 42 1.22 -17.99 -14.01
CA GLY A 42 -0.21 -17.77 -14.17
C GLY A 42 -0.70 -16.67 -13.23
N VAL A 43 -1.66 -15.85 -13.69
CA VAL A 43 -2.27 -14.81 -12.88
C VAL A 43 -3.10 -15.46 -11.77
N VAL A 44 -2.80 -15.18 -10.51
CA VAL A 44 -3.60 -15.60 -9.34
C VAL A 44 -4.53 -14.46 -8.94
N GLN A 45 -5.83 -14.72 -8.84
CA GLN A 45 -6.82 -13.74 -8.36
C GLN A 45 -7.30 -14.06 -6.94
N LYS A 46 -7.52 -13.01 -6.14
CA LYS A 46 -8.10 -13.08 -4.78
C LYS A 46 -9.15 -12.00 -4.63
N GLN A 47 -10.20 -12.29 -3.87
CA GLN A 47 -11.30 -11.37 -3.59
C GLN A 47 -11.50 -11.26 -2.07
N ALA A 48 -12.03 -10.11 -1.64
CA ALA A 48 -12.41 -9.86 -0.25
C ALA A 48 -13.55 -8.82 -0.23
N THR A 49 -14.36 -8.84 0.83
CA THR A 49 -15.40 -7.81 1.03
C THR A 49 -14.74 -6.45 1.21
N ALA A 50 -15.28 -5.43 0.55
CA ALA A 50 -14.84 -4.06 0.75
C ALA A 50 -15.10 -3.62 2.19
N ILE A 51 -14.06 -3.09 2.83
CA ILE A 51 -14.12 -2.47 4.14
C ILE A 51 -13.31 -1.18 4.02
N GLU A 52 -13.89 -0.08 4.46
CA GLU A 52 -13.28 1.23 4.42
C GLU A 52 -13.37 1.86 5.80
N VAL A 53 -12.22 2.28 6.33
CA VAL A 53 -12.12 3.06 7.56
C VAL A 53 -11.17 4.21 7.28
N GLU A 54 -11.48 5.40 7.77
CA GLU A 54 -10.68 6.59 7.53
C GLU A 54 -10.37 7.29 8.85
N VAL A 55 -9.12 7.73 9.00
CA VAL A 55 -8.65 8.51 10.13
C VAL A 55 -8.24 9.89 9.65
N PHE A 56 -8.84 10.92 10.23
CA PHE A 56 -8.60 12.32 9.95
C PHE A 56 -7.81 12.92 11.11
N MET A 57 -6.67 13.51 10.82
CA MET A 57 -5.79 14.11 11.83
C MET A 57 -5.04 15.30 11.26
N ALA A 58 -4.91 16.36 12.06
CA ALA A 58 -4.05 17.48 11.73
C ALA A 58 -2.57 17.15 11.91
N GLY A 59 -1.70 18.03 11.40
CA GLY A 59 -0.25 17.93 11.54
C GLY A 59 0.49 17.64 10.24
N ASP A 60 1.81 17.50 10.35
CA ASP A 60 2.70 17.33 9.20
C ASP A 60 2.53 15.95 8.55
N VAL A 61 2.07 15.96 7.29
CA VAL A 61 1.84 14.75 6.49
C VAL A 61 3.14 14.01 6.17
N ASP A 62 4.27 14.68 6.07
CA ASP A 62 5.55 14.03 5.77
C ASP A 62 6.07 13.25 6.97
N HIS A 63 5.98 13.81 8.17
CA HIS A 63 6.24 13.06 9.39
C HIS A 63 5.25 11.90 9.57
N ALA A 64 3.95 12.12 9.32
CA ALA A 64 2.93 11.07 9.37
C ALA A 64 3.27 9.88 8.45
N ARG A 65 3.73 10.13 7.22
CA ARG A 65 4.16 9.08 6.29
C ARG A 65 5.27 8.21 6.84
N GLN A 66 6.23 8.77 7.58
CA GLN A 66 7.32 7.98 8.18
C GLN A 66 6.82 7.09 9.31
N ILE A 67 5.90 7.60 10.14
CA ILE A 67 5.26 6.83 11.22
C ILE A 67 4.46 5.66 10.62
N VAL A 68 3.61 5.96 9.62
CA VAL A 68 2.81 4.95 8.92
C VAL A 68 3.68 3.87 8.27
N ARG A 69 4.76 4.26 7.58
CA ARG A 69 5.71 3.29 6.98
C ARG A 69 6.33 2.37 8.02
N ARG A 70 6.68 2.89 9.19
CA ARG A 70 7.25 2.09 10.28
C ARG A 70 6.22 1.11 10.83
N TRP A 71 5.01 1.59 11.11
CA TRP A 71 3.91 0.78 11.60
C TRP A 71 3.52 -0.33 10.62
N CYS A 72 3.47 -0.07 9.31
CA CYS A 72 3.16 -1.09 8.29
C CYS A 72 4.22 -2.20 8.15
N LYS A 73 5.45 -2.00 8.66
CA LYS A 73 6.45 -3.09 8.71
C LYS A 73 6.11 -4.12 9.78
N GLU A 74 5.41 -3.70 10.83
CA GLU A 74 5.06 -4.51 12.00
C GLU A 74 3.65 -5.11 11.86
N THR A 75 2.76 -4.40 11.16
CA THR A 75 1.34 -4.77 11.03
C THR A 75 0.94 -5.01 9.57
N PRO A 76 0.57 -6.24 9.17
CA PRO A 76 0.05 -6.54 7.83
C PRO A 76 -1.25 -5.76 7.55
N CYS A 77 -1.14 -4.66 6.81
CA CYS A 77 -2.27 -3.80 6.45
C CYS A 77 -1.98 -2.98 5.18
N CYS A 78 -3.04 -2.47 4.55
CA CYS A 78 -2.97 -1.57 3.40
C CYS A 78 -3.57 -0.25 3.86
N VAL A 79 -2.75 0.79 3.80
CA VAL A 79 -3.17 2.14 4.16
C VAL A 79 -2.75 3.14 3.09
N THR A 80 -3.59 4.15 2.89
CA THR A 80 -3.28 5.34 2.10
C THR A 80 -3.02 6.51 3.02
N VAL A 81 -2.25 7.50 2.57
CA VAL A 81 -2.05 8.76 3.29
C VAL A 81 -2.27 9.89 2.30
N THR A 82 -3.36 10.62 2.46
CA THR A 82 -3.77 11.72 1.57
C THR A 82 -3.64 13.04 2.32
N PRO A 83 -2.81 14.00 1.85
CA PRO A 83 -2.78 15.34 2.42
C PRO A 83 -4.17 15.99 2.36
N THR A 84 -4.53 16.74 3.40
CA THR A 84 -5.78 17.50 3.45
C THR A 84 -5.59 18.81 4.19
N THR A 85 -6.55 19.72 4.02
CA THR A 85 -6.62 20.97 4.78
C THR A 85 -7.96 20.98 5.50
N PHE A 86 -7.91 21.11 6.81
CA PHE A 86 -9.09 21.30 7.65
C PHE A 86 -9.43 22.77 7.69
N ILE A 87 -10.67 23.13 7.37
CA ILE A 87 -11.19 24.50 7.51
C ILE A 87 -12.33 24.44 8.52
N TYR A 88 -12.24 25.26 9.56
CA TYR A 88 -13.24 25.32 10.64
C TYR A 88 -13.42 26.76 11.12
N SER A 89 -14.42 26.97 11.98
CA SER A 89 -14.71 28.31 12.49
C SER A 89 -13.49 28.90 13.20
N GLY A 90 -12.94 29.97 12.62
CA GLY A 90 -11.79 30.68 13.19
C GLY A 90 -10.42 30.24 12.69
N GLY A 91 -10.32 29.34 11.72
CA GLY A 91 -9.02 29.03 11.11
C GLY A 91 -9.01 27.87 10.13
N GLU A 92 -7.79 27.53 9.74
CA GLU A 92 -7.49 26.35 8.95
C GLU A 92 -6.23 25.68 9.49
N GLU A 93 -6.11 24.38 9.25
CA GLU A 93 -4.96 23.59 9.66
C GLU A 93 -4.64 22.55 8.58
N SER A 94 -3.35 22.37 8.29
CA SER A 94 -2.89 21.27 7.44
C SER A 94 -3.01 19.94 8.17
N GLY A 95 -3.36 18.89 7.44
CA GLY A 95 -3.38 17.55 7.99
C GLY A 95 -3.40 16.48 6.92
N PHE A 96 -3.94 15.32 7.29
CA PHE A 96 -4.01 14.18 6.39
C PHE A 96 -5.16 13.25 6.74
N VAL A 97 -5.52 12.40 5.76
CA VAL A 97 -6.44 11.28 5.91
C VAL A 97 -5.67 9.98 5.72
N VAL A 98 -5.76 9.08 6.69
CA VAL A 98 -5.27 7.72 6.59
C VAL A 98 -6.43 6.79 6.24
N GLY A 99 -6.44 6.26 5.03
CA GLY A 99 -7.48 5.33 4.57
C GLY A 99 -7.05 3.89 4.74
N PHE A 100 -7.85 3.08 5.43
CA PHE A 100 -7.66 1.64 5.59
C PHE A 100 -8.56 0.90 4.60
N ARG A 101 -8.05 -0.18 4.00
CA ARG A 101 -8.79 -1.01 3.04
C ARG A 101 -8.56 -2.50 3.29
N ASN A 102 -9.59 -3.32 3.07
CA ASN A 102 -9.47 -4.78 3.08
C ASN A 102 -8.79 -5.28 1.81
N TYR A 103 -7.48 -5.46 1.87
CA TYR A 103 -6.69 -5.85 0.70
C TYR A 103 -6.64 -7.38 0.58
N PRO A 104 -7.04 -7.99 -0.56
CA PRO A 104 -7.14 -9.46 -0.69
C PRO A 104 -5.84 -10.26 -0.47
N ARG A 105 -4.68 -9.60 -0.43
CA ARG A 105 -3.40 -10.23 -0.07
C ARG A 105 -3.34 -10.60 1.43
N PHE A 106 -4.03 -9.84 2.27
CA PHE A 106 -4.13 -10.03 3.73
C PHE A 106 -5.57 -9.75 4.18
N PRO A 107 -6.53 -10.63 3.83
CA PRO A 107 -7.93 -10.40 4.14
C PRO A 107 -8.15 -10.27 5.65
N SER A 108 -9.04 -9.37 6.02
CA SER A 108 -9.38 -9.06 7.41
C SER A 108 -10.87 -8.74 7.53
N ASP A 109 -11.41 -8.89 8.73
CA ASP A 109 -12.76 -8.44 9.06
C ASP A 109 -12.78 -6.94 9.45
N ALA A 110 -14.00 -6.38 9.55
CA ALA A 110 -14.21 -4.96 9.83
C ALA A 110 -13.76 -4.53 11.23
N ALA A 111 -13.95 -5.38 12.23
CA ALA A 111 -13.53 -5.10 13.60
C ALA A 111 -12.00 -5.03 13.70
N SER A 112 -11.30 -5.97 13.06
CA SER A 112 -9.86 -6.02 12.97
C SER A 112 -9.28 -4.80 12.23
N ILE A 113 -9.91 -4.36 11.14
CA ILE A 113 -9.50 -3.13 10.43
C ILE A 113 -9.76 -1.89 11.29
N GLY A 114 -10.92 -1.82 11.95
CA GLY A 114 -11.27 -0.73 12.86
C GLY A 114 -10.33 -0.62 14.06
N ALA A 115 -9.89 -1.75 14.62
CA ALA A 115 -8.92 -1.82 15.71
C ALA A 115 -7.52 -1.36 15.26
N ARG A 116 -7.06 -1.81 14.07
CA ARG A 116 -5.80 -1.33 13.47
C ARG A 116 -5.83 0.17 13.18
N ALA A 117 -6.98 0.69 12.74
CA ALA A 117 -7.17 2.11 12.53
C ALA A 117 -7.06 2.90 13.83
N THR A 118 -7.67 2.43 14.92
CA THR A 118 -7.49 3.03 16.25
C THR A 118 -6.04 2.96 16.72
N ASP A 119 -5.38 1.82 16.58
CA ASP A 119 -3.98 1.63 17.02
C ASP A 119 -3.02 2.61 16.31
N LEU A 120 -3.09 2.68 14.97
CA LEU A 120 -2.27 3.62 14.19
C LEU A 120 -2.66 5.08 14.48
N ALA A 121 -3.95 5.40 14.64
CA ALA A 121 -4.38 6.74 15.00
C ALA A 121 -3.82 7.20 16.35
N GLU A 122 -3.85 6.34 17.36
CA GLU A 122 -3.26 6.63 18.67
C GLU A 122 -1.73 6.80 18.61
N ARG A 123 -1.06 6.00 17.76
CA ARG A 123 0.38 6.16 17.53
C ARG A 123 0.71 7.50 16.85
N LEU A 124 0.00 7.83 15.78
CA LEU A 124 0.15 9.10 15.07
C LEU A 124 -0.12 10.28 15.99
N ARG A 125 -1.20 10.24 16.78
CA ARG A 125 -1.57 11.29 17.72
C ARG A 125 -0.43 11.58 18.70
N ARG A 126 0.14 10.53 19.31
CA ARG A 126 1.26 10.66 20.26
C ARG A 126 2.54 11.16 19.59
N GLU A 127 2.93 10.57 18.46
CA GLU A 127 4.20 10.88 17.80
C GLU A 127 4.19 12.24 17.07
N LEU A 128 3.02 12.73 16.66
CA LEU A 128 2.83 14.07 16.07
C LEU A 128 2.45 15.15 17.09
N GLY A 129 2.32 14.80 18.38
CA GLY A 129 1.93 15.75 19.43
C GLY A 129 0.52 16.33 19.25
N GLN A 130 -0.39 15.57 18.66
CA GLN A 130 -1.77 16.01 18.43
C GLN A 130 -2.65 15.69 19.65
N ASP A 131 -3.68 16.50 19.89
CA ASP A 131 -4.63 16.26 20.98
C ASP A 131 -5.71 15.26 20.61
N SER A 132 -6.06 15.19 19.32
CA SER A 132 -7.26 14.47 18.89
C SER A 132 -7.16 13.96 17.45
N TYR A 133 -8.04 13.03 17.12
CA TYR A 133 -8.31 12.60 15.75
C TYR A 133 -9.77 12.19 15.60
N MET A 134 -10.23 12.14 14.36
CA MET A 134 -11.55 11.61 14.01
C MET A 134 -11.38 10.34 13.20
N LYS A 135 -12.18 9.32 13.49
CA LYS A 135 -12.24 8.06 12.75
C LYS A 135 -13.64 7.87 12.19
N VAL A 136 -13.73 7.52 10.92
CA VAL A 136 -14.99 7.17 10.25
C VAL A 136 -14.93 5.67 9.92
N GLU A 137 -15.86 4.90 10.48
CA GLU A 137 -15.97 3.46 10.24
C GLU A 137 -16.89 3.13 9.07
N GLN A 138 -16.82 1.87 8.62
CA GLN A 138 -17.71 1.35 7.60
C GLN A 138 -19.18 1.51 8.02
N GLY A 139 -19.99 2.08 7.13
CA GLY A 139 -21.39 2.40 7.43
C GLY A 139 -21.60 3.80 8.02
N GLY A 140 -20.54 4.59 8.20
CA GLY A 140 -20.63 6.02 8.50
C GLY A 140 -20.61 6.39 9.99
N ALA A 141 -20.34 5.42 10.88
CA ALA A 141 -20.14 5.75 12.29
C ALA A 141 -18.89 6.61 12.47
N VAL A 142 -19.03 7.75 13.15
CA VAL A 142 -17.94 8.69 13.39
C VAL A 142 -17.55 8.66 14.87
N VAL A 143 -16.26 8.46 15.14
CA VAL A 143 -15.67 8.44 16.48
C VAL A 143 -14.63 9.56 16.57
N TRP A 144 -14.80 10.48 17.52
CA TRP A 144 -13.80 11.48 17.86
C TRP A 144 -13.08 11.06 19.15
N SER A 145 -11.75 10.98 19.10
CA SER A 145 -10.89 10.66 20.25
C SER A 145 -10.05 11.88 20.62
N THR A 146 -10.01 12.25 21.90
CA THR A 146 -9.21 13.38 22.39
C THR A 146 -8.59 13.08 23.76
N THR A 147 -7.38 13.58 24.01
CA THR A 147 -6.71 13.51 25.32
C THR A 147 -6.82 14.78 26.13
N ARG A 148 -7.60 15.78 25.68
CA ARG A 148 -7.84 16.99 26.46
C ARG A 148 -8.49 16.59 27.78
N SER A 149 -7.84 16.94 28.90
CA SER A 149 -8.44 16.79 30.22
C SER A 149 -9.75 17.57 30.24
N ARG A 150 -10.82 16.93 30.71
CA ARG A 150 -12.14 17.56 30.82
C ARG A 150 -12.09 18.67 31.88
N GLY A 151 -11.79 19.91 31.50
CA GLY A 151 -11.81 21.10 32.36
C GLY A 151 -11.34 22.35 31.59
N ALA A 152 -11.99 23.52 31.63
CA ALA A 152 -12.85 24.09 32.66
C ALA A 152 -14.24 24.49 32.10
N VAL A 153 -15.31 24.16 32.84
CA VAL A 153 -16.50 25.02 32.84
C VAL A 153 -16.12 26.18 33.75
N GLU A 154 -15.82 27.34 33.18
CA GLU A 154 -15.70 28.56 33.96
C GLU A 154 -17.05 28.85 34.60
N SER A 155 -17.07 28.83 35.93
CA SER A 155 -18.16 29.28 36.79
C SER A 155 -18.23 30.79 36.86
#